data_AF-A0A1Q6TZI8-F1
#
_entry.id   AF-A0A1Q6TZI8-F1
#
_cell.length_a   1.000
_cell.length_b   1.000
_cell.length_c   1.000
_cell.angle_alpha   90.00
_cell.angle_beta   90.00
_cell.angle_gamma   90.00
#
_symmetry.space_group_name_H-M   'P 1'
#
loop_
_entity.id
_entity.type
_entity.pdbx_description
1 polymer ?
#
loop_
_entity_poly.entity_id
_entity_poly.type
_entity_poly.pdbx_seq_one_letter_code
_entity_poly.pdbx_strand_id
1 'polypeptide(L)'
;MLKKILLTLIIFTGLAAYAGENYLNSVVLENNDGAYSIVLRSDELAKVKKDVEAPDKMVLTLKGISQSPDLNTLYKNTPEASGLIIQNSGNNEVKIFVNAPGVAKSNIVFETPNSAPIMVGEAYEEGKIVWSVISIALLLIVMRSARNISSEPEQKDINKIIKEREIALYRNFQKEVESMPSMNYKLKSYKKHVLKGETIRNYENKLTRV
;
A
#
# COMPACT_ATOMS: atom_id res chain seq x y z
N MET A 1 -11.60 16.03 -9.57
CA MET A 1 -10.68 15.05 -8.94
C MET A 1 -9.79 15.67 -7.85
N LEU A 2 -9.38 16.94 -7.98
CA LEU A 2 -8.57 17.66 -6.98
C LEU A 2 -9.14 17.65 -5.54
N LYS A 3 -10.47 17.79 -5.39
CA LYS A 3 -11.15 17.74 -4.08
C LYS A 3 -11.03 16.39 -3.36
N LYS A 4 -10.88 15.28 -4.09
CA LYS A 4 -10.70 13.95 -3.49
C LYS A 4 -9.24 13.72 -3.04
N ILE A 5 -8.27 14.26 -3.80
CA ILE A 5 -6.84 14.19 -3.48
C ILE A 5 -6.52 15.02 -2.23
N LEU A 6 -7.14 16.20 -2.10
CA LEU A 6 -6.95 17.08 -0.95
C LEU A 6 -7.45 16.45 0.36
N LEU A 7 -8.57 15.71 0.30
CA LEU A 7 -9.13 15.03 1.46
C LEU A 7 -8.23 13.86 1.94
N THR A 8 -7.59 13.13 1.02
CA THR A 8 -6.64 12.06 1.37
C THR A 8 -5.34 12.58 1.99
N LEU A 9 -4.91 13.81 1.68
CA LEU A 9 -3.67 14.38 2.22
C LEU A 9 -3.82 14.80 3.69
N ILE A 10 -5.01 15.29 4.08
CA ILE A 10 -5.30 15.78 5.44
C ILE A 10 -5.37 14.63 6.47
N ILE A 11 -5.74 13.42 6.04
CA ILE A 11 -5.82 12.25 6.92
C ILE A 11 -4.40 11.77 7.33
N PHE A 12 -3.36 12.10 6.55
CA PHE A 12 -1.99 11.66 6.84
C PHE A 12 -1.22 12.62 7.77
N THR A 13 -1.66 13.87 7.92
CA THR A 13 -0.96 14.89 8.72
C THR A 13 -1.39 14.93 10.19
N GLY A 14 -2.34 14.10 10.61
CA GLY A 14 -2.94 14.16 11.95
C GLY A 14 -2.29 13.30 13.04
N LEU A 15 -1.29 12.46 12.71
CA LEU A 15 -0.61 11.62 13.70
C LEU A 15 0.55 12.37 14.38
N ALA A 16 0.27 13.55 14.92
CA ALA A 16 1.12 14.10 15.97
C ALA A 16 0.77 13.31 17.25
N ALA A 17 1.43 12.16 17.43
CA ALA A 17 1.37 11.42 18.68
C ALA A 17 1.92 12.36 19.77
N TYR A 18 1.02 12.84 20.63
CA TYR A 18 1.40 13.46 21.89
C TYR A 18 2.12 12.36 22.68
N ALA A 19 3.44 12.46 22.76
CA ALA A 19 4.22 11.60 23.64
C ALA A 19 3.77 11.92 25.07
N GLY A 20 3.24 10.92 25.77
CA GLY A 20 3.16 11.00 27.23
C GLY A 20 4.53 11.26 27.81
N GLU A 21 4.59 11.70 29.07
CA GLU A 21 5.87 11.82 29.75
C GLU A 21 6.53 10.43 29.83
N ASN A 22 7.58 10.22 29.05
CA ASN A 22 8.36 8.98 29.00
C ASN A 22 9.78 9.29 29.42
N TYR A 23 10.26 8.63 30.48
CA TYR A 23 11.59 8.86 31.01
C TYR A 23 12.51 7.66 30.80
N LEU A 24 13.77 7.95 30.47
CA LEU A 24 14.85 6.98 30.49
C LEU A 24 15.37 6.88 31.92
N ASN A 25 15.20 5.70 32.53
CA ASN A 25 15.52 5.45 33.93
C ASN A 25 16.88 4.78 34.10
N SER A 26 17.30 3.92 33.17
CA SER A 26 18.62 3.30 33.23
C SER A 26 19.16 2.88 31.87
N VAL A 27 20.49 2.95 31.74
CA VAL A 27 21.23 2.40 30.61
C VAL A 27 22.24 1.37 31.13
N VAL A 28 22.11 0.13 30.67
CA VAL A 28 23.05 -0.95 31.03
C VAL A 28 23.84 -1.33 29.80
N LEU A 29 25.16 -1.25 29.89
CA LEU A 29 26.07 -1.81 28.90
C LEU A 29 26.56 -3.16 29.40
N GLU A 30 26.16 -4.22 28.70
CA GLU A 30 26.51 -5.60 29.03
C GLU A 30 27.35 -6.21 27.90
N ASN A 31 28.37 -6.98 28.26
CA ASN A 31 29.08 -7.83 27.30
C ASN A 31 28.89 -9.28 27.70
N ASN A 32 28.40 -10.08 26.77
CA ASN A 32 28.25 -11.51 26.91
C ASN A 32 29.13 -12.18 25.85
N ASP A 33 30.23 -12.81 26.28
CA ASP A 33 31.17 -13.56 25.45
C ASP A 33 31.64 -12.81 24.18
N GLY A 34 31.92 -11.50 24.30
CA GLY A 34 32.41 -10.67 23.20
C GLY A 34 31.32 -9.95 22.40
N ALA A 35 30.04 -10.20 22.70
CA ALA A 35 28.91 -9.48 22.10
C ALA A 35 28.36 -8.43 23.09
N TYR A 36 28.41 -7.16 22.69
CA TYR A 36 27.82 -6.07 23.47
C TYR A 36 26.30 -6.02 23.32
N SER A 37 25.61 -5.75 24.40
CA SER A 37 24.18 -5.46 24.46
C SER A 37 23.96 -4.18 25.27
N ILE A 38 23.14 -3.28 24.74
CA ILE A 38 22.75 -2.04 25.39
C ILE A 38 21.29 -2.19 25.81
N VAL A 39 21.05 -2.26 27.11
CA VAL A 39 19.71 -2.36 27.68
C VAL A 39 19.26 -0.96 28.12
N LEU A 40 18.15 -0.50 27.55
CA LEU A 40 17.53 0.78 27.81
C LEU A 40 16.26 0.53 28.63
N ARG A 41 16.23 1.05 29.86
CA ARG A 41 15.05 0.98 30.74
C ARG A 41 14.29 2.29 30.70
N SER A 42 13.05 2.23 30.26
CA SER A 42 12.15 3.38 30.16
C SER A 42 10.75 3.02 30.59
N ASP A 43 9.92 4.03 30.85
CA ASP A 43 8.53 3.82 31.23
C ASP A 43 7.74 3.22 30.04
N GLU A 44 7.95 3.79 28.85
CA GLU A 44 7.36 3.34 27.59
C GLU A 44 8.40 3.15 26.49
N LEU A 45 8.04 2.42 25.44
CA LEU A 45 8.90 2.19 24.28
C LEU A 45 9.15 3.52 23.53
N ALA A 46 10.43 3.81 23.26
CA ALA A 46 10.85 4.98 22.51
C ALA A 46 11.39 4.59 21.12
N LYS A 47 11.33 5.53 20.16
CA LYS A 47 11.93 5.31 18.84
C LYS A 47 13.44 5.46 18.95
N VAL A 48 14.19 4.46 18.49
CA VAL A 48 15.66 4.50 18.50
C VAL A 48 16.21 4.53 17.10
N LYS A 49 17.15 5.45 16.90
CA LYS A 49 18.02 5.48 15.73
C LYS A 49 19.43 5.14 16.16
N LYS A 50 20.01 4.15 15.51
CA LYS A 50 21.40 3.73 15.69
C LYS A 50 22.25 4.36 14.60
N ASP A 51 23.22 5.18 14.98
CA ASP A 51 24.21 5.77 14.07
C ASP A 51 25.60 5.25 14.48
N VAL A 52 26.29 4.57 13.56
CA VAL A 52 27.63 4.02 13.78
C VAL A 52 28.64 4.99 13.18
N GLU A 53 29.38 5.71 14.02
CA GLU A 53 30.42 6.63 13.57
C GLU A 53 31.73 5.90 13.27
N ALA A 54 32.06 4.89 14.07
CA ALA A 54 33.23 4.02 13.91
C ALA A 54 32.94 2.63 14.48
N PRO A 55 33.76 1.60 14.19
CA PRO A 55 33.57 0.26 14.76
C PRO A 55 33.40 0.24 16.29
N ASP A 56 34.12 1.14 16.97
CA ASP A 56 34.15 1.24 18.44
C ASP A 56 33.35 2.44 18.98
N LYS A 57 32.71 3.22 18.10
CA LYS A 57 31.95 4.43 18.48
C LYS A 57 30.56 4.40 17.86
N MET A 58 29.55 4.48 18.71
CA MET A 58 28.15 4.52 18.31
C MET A 58 27.40 5.64 19.01
N VAL A 59 26.44 6.22 18.30
CA VAL A 59 25.47 7.16 18.83
C VAL A 59 24.08 6.55 18.71
N LEU A 60 23.37 6.46 19.83
CA LEU A 60 21.96 6.11 19.86
C LEU A 60 21.15 7.38 20.08
N THR A 61 20.25 7.68 19.14
CA THR A 61 19.31 8.80 19.27
C THR A 61 17.93 8.23 19.61
N LEU A 62 17.45 8.55 20.80
CA LEU A 62 16.14 8.16 21.31
C LEU A 62 15.17 9.32 21.15
N LYS A 63 14.09 9.15 20.40
CA LYS A 63 13.05 10.16 20.20
C LYS A 63 11.78 9.81 20.97
N GLY A 64 11.15 10.84 21.55
CA GLY A 64 9.96 10.70 22.38
C GLY A 64 10.26 10.28 23.81
N ILE A 65 11.48 10.52 24.30
CA ILE A 65 11.92 10.18 25.66
C ILE A 65 12.77 11.31 26.24
N SER A 66 12.65 11.53 27.54
CA SER A 66 13.45 12.49 28.29
C SER A 66 14.37 11.76 29.28
N GLN A 67 15.48 12.38 29.64
CA GLN A 67 16.34 11.84 30.68
C GLN A 67 15.66 11.97 32.05
N SER A 68 15.60 10.87 32.81
CA SER A 68 15.17 10.90 34.22
C SER A 68 16.19 11.67 35.06
N PRO A 69 15.76 12.45 36.08
CA PRO A 69 16.67 13.08 37.04
C PRO A 69 17.60 12.08 37.74
N ASP A 70 17.11 10.85 37.98
CA ASP A 70 17.81 9.78 38.70
C ASP A 70 18.33 8.69 37.76
N LEU A 71 18.75 9.07 36.56
CA LEU A 71 19.23 8.15 35.53
C LEU A 71 20.44 7.33 36.03
N ASN A 72 20.31 5.99 35.98
CA ASN A 72 21.37 5.09 36.40
C ASN A 72 22.12 4.45 35.20
N THR A 73 23.44 4.52 35.20
CA THR A 73 24.30 3.85 34.20
C THR A 73 25.03 2.68 34.83
N LEU A 74 24.89 1.48 34.25
CA LEU A 74 25.52 0.27 34.75
C LEU A 74 26.39 -0.40 33.68
N TYR A 75 27.59 -0.80 34.08
CA TYR A 75 28.53 -1.55 33.25
C TYR A 75 28.63 -2.98 33.77
N LYS A 76 28.35 -3.96 32.92
CA LYS A 76 28.45 -5.39 33.24
C LYS A 76 29.42 -6.09 32.31
N ASN A 77 30.49 -6.65 32.87
CA ASN A 77 31.50 -7.41 32.12
C ASN A 77 32.13 -6.62 30.96
N THR A 78 32.21 -5.29 31.07
CA THR A 78 32.67 -4.39 30.00
C THR A 78 33.97 -3.66 30.36
N PRO A 79 35.07 -4.36 30.71
CA PRO A 79 36.32 -3.73 31.15
C PRO A 79 37.00 -2.87 30.08
N GLU A 80 36.72 -3.14 28.80
CA GLU A 80 37.30 -2.42 27.67
C GLU A 80 36.44 -1.23 27.20
N ALA A 81 35.28 -0.99 27.82
CA ALA A 81 34.43 0.15 27.47
C ALA A 81 35.10 1.45 27.94
N SER A 82 35.37 2.35 26.99
CA SER A 82 36.01 3.65 27.26
C SER A 82 35.06 4.66 27.90
N GLY A 83 33.75 4.47 27.76
CA GLY A 83 32.76 5.31 28.43
C GLY A 83 31.40 5.32 27.74
N LEU A 84 30.40 5.80 28.48
CA LEU A 84 29.04 6.03 28.01
C LEU A 84 28.66 7.45 28.42
N ILE A 85 28.25 8.26 27.46
CA ILE A 85 27.84 9.66 27.68
C ILE A 85 26.39 9.79 27.30
N ILE A 86 25.59 10.36 28.19
CA ILE A 86 24.16 10.60 27.95
C ILE A 86 23.94 12.10 27.89
N GLN A 87 23.37 12.55 26.79
CA GLN A 87 23.08 13.95 26.53
C GLN A 87 21.59 14.11 26.22
N ASN A 88 20.93 14.98 26.99
CA ASN A 88 19.60 15.45 26.63
C ASN A 88 19.72 16.50 25.51
N SER A 89 19.15 16.22 24.34
CA SER A 89 19.25 17.08 23.15
C SER A 89 18.13 18.12 23.08
N GLY A 90 17.21 18.15 24.05
CA GLY A 90 15.99 18.96 24.01
C GLY A 90 14.90 18.34 23.11
N ASN A 91 13.66 18.82 23.24
CA ASN A 91 12.49 18.33 22.48
C ASN A 91 12.20 16.83 22.62
N ASN A 92 12.27 16.27 23.85
CA ASN A 92 12.06 14.85 24.13
C ASN A 92 12.99 13.94 23.30
N GLU A 93 14.25 14.34 23.13
CA GLU A 93 15.27 13.55 22.47
C GLU A 93 16.49 13.35 23.39
N VAL A 94 16.93 12.11 23.55
CA VAL A 94 18.12 11.72 24.33
C VAL A 94 19.13 11.06 23.41
N LYS A 95 20.38 11.51 23.47
CA LYS A 95 21.51 10.93 22.73
C LYS A 95 22.42 10.19 23.68
N ILE A 96 22.75 8.95 23.34
CA ILE A 96 23.66 8.11 24.10
C ILE A 96 24.86 7.82 23.22
N PHE A 97 26.03 8.31 23.63
CA PHE A 97 27.30 8.02 22.98
C PHE A 97 27.94 6.85 23.71
N VAL A 98 28.25 5.79 22.98
CA VAL A 98 28.88 4.59 23.52
C VAL A 98 30.22 4.39 22.83
N ASN A 99 31.28 4.30 23.63
CA ASN A 99 32.63 4.03 23.17
C ASN A 99 33.11 2.70 23.79
N ALA A 100 33.08 1.63 23.00
CA ALA A 100 33.50 0.30 23.41
C ALA A 100 33.92 -0.53 22.17
N PRO A 101 34.90 -1.44 22.29
CA PRO A 101 35.38 -2.24 21.17
C PRO A 101 34.27 -3.02 20.47
N GLY A 102 34.12 -2.88 19.15
CA GLY A 102 33.13 -3.62 18.38
C GLY A 102 31.67 -3.30 18.72
N VAL A 103 31.40 -2.19 19.41
CA VAL A 103 30.04 -1.78 19.80
C VAL A 103 29.13 -1.65 18.59
N ALA A 104 29.63 -1.37 17.38
CA ALA A 104 28.84 -1.32 16.15
C ALA A 104 27.91 -2.53 15.93
N LYS A 105 28.27 -3.72 16.44
CA LYS A 105 27.48 -4.95 16.32
C LYS A 105 26.53 -5.18 17.51
N SER A 106 26.43 -4.23 18.43
CA SER A 106 25.67 -4.42 19.66
C SER A 106 24.17 -4.52 19.40
N ASN A 107 23.53 -5.36 20.19
CA ASN A 107 22.07 -5.44 20.27
C ASN A 107 21.55 -4.33 21.19
N ILE A 108 20.38 -3.78 20.84
CA ILE A 108 19.70 -2.76 21.65
C ILE A 108 18.41 -3.38 22.16
N VAL A 109 18.24 -3.38 23.47
CA VAL A 109 17.12 -4.01 24.17
C VAL A 109 16.35 -2.94 24.93
N PHE A 110 15.03 -2.89 24.78
CA PHE A 110 14.18 -2.12 25.68
C PHE A 110 13.61 -3.00 26.77
N GLU A 111 13.73 -2.54 28.01
CA GLU A 111 13.04 -3.09 29.17
C GLU A 111 12.06 -2.04 29.70
N THR A 112 10.77 -2.32 29.59
CA THR A 112 9.71 -1.47 30.18
C THR A 112 8.99 -2.24 31.28
N PRO A 113 8.58 -1.62 32.41
CA PRO A 113 7.96 -2.31 33.53
C PRO A 113 6.75 -3.18 33.16
N ASN A 114 6.01 -2.77 32.12
CA ASN A 114 4.76 -3.39 31.71
C ASN A 114 4.90 -4.29 30.46
N SER A 115 6.12 -4.61 29.99
CA SER A 115 6.29 -5.45 28.80
C SER A 115 7.56 -6.29 28.84
N ALA A 116 7.52 -7.43 28.13
CA ALA A 116 8.70 -8.25 27.93
C ALA A 116 9.81 -7.47 27.20
N PRO A 117 11.10 -7.81 27.39
CA PRO A 117 12.17 -7.13 26.69
C PRO A 117 12.02 -7.24 25.17
N ILE A 118 12.08 -6.10 24.46
CA ILE A 118 11.95 -6.07 23.00
C ILE A 118 13.30 -5.66 22.39
N MET A 119 13.75 -6.45 21.42
CA MET A 119 14.91 -6.12 20.57
C MET A 119 14.50 -5.00 19.60
N VAL A 120 15.26 -3.91 19.56
CA VAL A 120 14.99 -2.84 18.60
C VAL A 120 15.61 -3.21 17.25
N GLY A 121 14.76 -3.58 16.29
CA GLY A 121 15.15 -3.69 14.89
C GLY A 121 15.51 -2.32 14.32
N GLU A 122 16.47 -2.29 13.38
CA GLU A 122 16.92 -1.05 12.73
C GLU A 122 15.71 -0.27 12.18
N ALA A 123 15.53 0.97 12.64
CA ALA A 123 14.47 1.83 12.16
C ALA A 123 14.67 2.07 10.65
N TYR A 124 13.74 1.59 9.84
CA TYR A 124 13.74 1.83 8.41
C TYR A 124 13.75 3.35 8.16
N GLU A 125 14.73 3.82 7.39
CA GLU A 125 14.84 5.25 7.03
C GLU A 125 13.51 5.75 6.47
N GLU A 126 12.98 6.82 7.07
CA GLU A 126 11.66 7.38 6.73
C GLU A 126 11.54 7.67 5.21
N GLY A 127 12.65 8.03 4.56
CA GLY A 127 12.71 8.19 3.11
C GLY A 127 12.40 6.89 2.33
N LYS A 128 12.88 5.73 2.79
CA LYS A 128 12.58 4.43 2.16
C LYS A 128 11.09 4.07 2.29
N ILE A 129 10.45 4.45 3.39
CA ILE A 129 9.01 4.26 3.59
C ILE A 129 8.23 5.11 2.59
N VAL A 130 8.60 6.38 2.40
CA VAL A 130 7.96 7.29 1.44
C VAL A 130 8.09 6.75 0.00
N TRP A 131 9.29 6.30 -0.40
CA TRP A 131 9.50 5.72 -1.74
C TRP A 131 8.72 4.41 -1.94
N SER A 132 8.56 3.60 -0.89
CA SER A 132 7.73 2.40 -0.92
C SER A 132 6.26 2.73 -1.13
N VAL A 133 5.71 3.71 -0.39
CA VAL A 133 4.32 4.17 -0.54
C VAL A 133 4.08 4.75 -1.94
N ILE A 134 5.02 5.54 -2.47
CA ILE A 134 4.94 6.09 -3.84
C ILE A 134 4.94 4.96 -4.88
N SER A 135 5.77 3.94 -4.70
CA SER A 135 5.85 2.79 -5.62
C SER A 135 4.55 1.98 -5.62
N ILE A 136 3.94 1.77 -4.44
CA ILE A 136 2.64 1.12 -4.31
C ILE A 136 1.54 1.95 -4.99
N ALA A 137 1.54 3.28 -4.81
CA ALA A 137 0.56 4.16 -5.45
C ALA A 137 0.68 4.14 -6.98
N LEU A 138 1.90 4.14 -7.53
CA LEU A 138 2.15 3.98 -8.97
C LEU A 138 1.63 2.65 -9.50
N LEU A 139 1.89 1.55 -8.77
CA LEU A 139 1.43 0.21 -9.14
C LEU A 139 -0.10 0.13 -9.17
N LEU A 140 -0.79 0.76 -8.21
CA LEU A 140 -2.26 0.83 -8.19
C LEU A 140 -2.83 1.65 -9.36
N ILE A 141 -2.14 2.72 -9.79
CA ILE A 141 -2.55 3.50 -10.97
C ILE A 141 -2.40 2.67 -12.25
N VAL A 142 -1.29 1.93 -12.39
CA VAL A 142 -1.06 1.05 -13.54
C VAL A 142 -2.10 -0.07 -13.59
N MET A 143 -2.40 -0.72 -12.46
CA MET A 143 -3.45 -1.75 -12.39
C MET A 143 -4.84 -1.19 -12.73
N ARG A 144 -5.14 0.05 -12.30
CA ARG A 144 -6.40 0.72 -12.66
C ARG A 144 -6.46 1.04 -14.15
N SER A 145 -5.36 1.47 -14.76
CA SER A 145 -5.27 1.70 -16.21
C SER A 145 -5.40 0.40 -16.99
N ALA A 146 -4.80 -0.70 -16.52
CA ALA A 146 -4.93 -2.02 -17.13
C ALA A 146 -6.39 -2.53 -17.10
N ARG A 147 -7.12 -2.29 -16.00
CA ARG A 147 -8.56 -2.62 -15.93
C ARG A 147 -9.42 -1.81 -16.91
N ASN A 148 -9.07 -0.55 -17.19
CA ASN A 148 -9.79 0.26 -18.18
C ASN A 148 -9.51 -0.16 -19.64
N ILE A 149 -8.45 -0.91 -19.90
CA ILE A 149 -8.13 -1.44 -21.24
C ILE A 149 -8.86 -2.76 -21.51
N SER A 150 -9.21 -3.50 -20.46
CA SER A 150 -10.05 -4.70 -20.55
C SER A 150 -11.55 -4.35 -20.55
N SER A 151 -11.96 -3.37 -21.35
CA SER A 151 -13.34 -3.39 -21.84
C SER A 151 -13.40 -4.52 -22.86
N GLU A 152 -14.09 -5.60 -22.53
CA GLU A 152 -14.51 -6.60 -23.52
C GLU A 152 -15.00 -5.88 -24.79
N PRO A 153 -14.65 -6.36 -26.00
CA PRO A 153 -15.14 -5.75 -27.22
C PRO A 153 -16.65 -5.67 -27.12
N GLU A 154 -17.20 -4.46 -27.17
CA GLU A 154 -18.63 -4.18 -27.03
C GLU A 154 -19.39 -5.11 -27.97
N GLN A 155 -19.97 -6.17 -27.41
CA GLN A 155 -20.61 -7.22 -28.17
C GLN A 155 -21.87 -6.60 -28.73
N LYS A 156 -21.78 -6.06 -29.96
CA LYS A 156 -22.91 -5.45 -30.65
C LYS A 156 -24.05 -6.47 -30.64
N ASP A 157 -25.11 -6.16 -29.88
CA ASP A 157 -26.27 -7.02 -29.71
C ASP A 157 -26.68 -7.57 -31.07
N ILE A 158 -26.57 -8.89 -31.25
CA ILE A 158 -26.89 -9.57 -32.51
C ILE A 158 -28.31 -9.19 -32.97
N ASN A 159 -29.21 -8.96 -32.01
CA ASN A 159 -30.58 -8.48 -32.24
C ASN A 159 -30.65 -7.10 -32.91
N LYS A 160 -29.75 -6.16 -32.57
CA LYS A 160 -29.70 -4.84 -33.23
C LYS A 160 -29.23 -4.97 -34.67
N ILE A 161 -28.22 -5.81 -34.92
CA ILE A 161 -27.70 -6.07 -36.27
C ILE A 161 -28.79 -6.70 -37.15
N ILE A 162 -29.56 -7.67 -36.61
CA ILE A 162 -30.67 -8.30 -37.34
C ILE A 162 -31.77 -7.27 -37.64
N LYS A 163 -32.15 -6.46 -36.65
CA LYS A 163 -33.17 -5.42 -36.82
C LYS A 163 -32.78 -4.38 -37.88
N GLU A 164 -31.52 -3.95 -37.90
CA GLU A 164 -31.00 -3.03 -38.93
C GLU A 164 -31.03 -3.66 -40.33
N ARG A 165 -30.66 -4.95 -40.45
CA ARG A 165 -30.74 -5.68 -41.71
C ARG A 165 -32.18 -5.82 -42.22
N GLU A 166 -33.13 -6.10 -41.35
CA GLU A 166 -34.56 -6.18 -41.72
C GLU A 166 -35.08 -4.82 -42.23
N ILE A 167 -34.76 -3.73 -41.52
CA ILE A 167 -35.15 -2.37 -41.93
C ILE A 167 -34.58 -2.03 -43.31
N ALA A 168 -33.31 -2.38 -43.57
CA ALA A 168 -32.69 -2.18 -44.88
C ALA A 168 -33.39 -2.99 -45.98
N LEU A 169 -33.78 -4.24 -45.69
CA LEU A 169 -34.48 -5.10 -46.63
C LEU A 169 -35.87 -4.56 -46.99
N TYR A 170 -36.64 -4.09 -46.00
CA TYR A 170 -37.94 -3.45 -46.27
C TYR A 170 -37.82 -2.16 -47.08
N ARG A 171 -36.80 -1.33 -46.82
CA ARG A 171 -36.54 -0.13 -47.60
C ARG A 171 -36.19 -0.45 -49.05
N ASN A 172 -35.36 -1.46 -49.28
CA ASN A 172 -35.02 -1.89 -50.63
C ASN A 172 -36.23 -2.46 -51.36
N PHE A 173 -37.05 -3.26 -50.68
CA PHE A 173 -38.28 -3.79 -51.26
C PHE A 173 -39.28 -2.69 -51.63
N GLN A 174 -39.48 -1.68 -50.77
CA GLN A 174 -40.33 -0.53 -51.10
C GLN A 174 -39.82 0.21 -52.34
N LYS A 175 -38.51 0.46 -52.44
CA LYS A 175 -37.90 1.08 -53.62
C LYS A 175 -38.07 0.25 -54.89
N GLU A 176 -37.96 -1.07 -54.80
CA GLU A 176 -38.20 -1.96 -55.94
C GLU A 176 -39.67 -1.91 -56.38
N VAL A 177 -40.63 -1.95 -55.45
CA VAL A 177 -42.05 -1.84 -55.78
C VAL A 177 -42.41 -0.47 -56.37
N GLU A 178 -41.83 0.61 -55.86
CA GLU A 178 -42.02 1.96 -56.38
C GLU A 178 -41.42 2.15 -57.79
N SER A 179 -40.37 1.40 -58.12
CA SER A 179 -39.72 1.45 -59.45
C SER A 179 -40.29 0.44 -60.44
N MET A 180 -41.26 -0.40 -60.04
CA MET A 180 -41.96 -1.28 -60.97
C MET A 180 -42.99 -0.47 -61.79
N PRO A 181 -42.97 -0.55 -63.13
CA PRO A 181 -44.01 0.04 -63.94
C PRO A 181 -45.34 -0.66 -63.65
N SER A 182 -46.43 0.10 -63.53
CA SER A 182 -47.78 -0.40 -63.25
C SER A 182 -48.31 -1.26 -64.41
N MET A 183 -47.85 -2.51 -64.50
CA MET A 183 -48.44 -3.52 -65.37
C MET A 183 -49.43 -4.34 -64.55
N ASN A 184 -50.59 -4.62 -65.16
CA ASN A 184 -51.69 -5.34 -64.54
C ASN A 184 -51.31 -6.83 -64.42
N TYR A 185 -50.51 -7.20 -63.42
CA TYR A 185 -50.09 -8.58 -63.18
C TYR A 185 -50.83 -9.15 -61.96
N LYS A 186 -51.52 -10.27 -62.16
CA LYS A 186 -51.99 -11.11 -61.04
C LYS A 186 -50.76 -11.62 -60.29
N LEU A 187 -50.56 -11.16 -59.06
CA LEU A 187 -49.52 -11.67 -58.16
C LEU A 187 -49.64 -13.20 -58.07
N LYS A 188 -48.72 -13.92 -58.72
CA LYS A 188 -48.52 -15.35 -58.45
C LYS A 188 -48.06 -15.41 -56.99
N SER A 189 -48.89 -16.00 -56.13
CA SER A 189 -48.62 -16.19 -54.70
C SER A 189 -47.17 -16.65 -54.50
N TYR A 190 -46.31 -15.75 -54.02
CA TYR A 190 -44.97 -16.12 -53.61
C TYR A 190 -45.11 -17.12 -52.46
N LYS A 191 -44.64 -18.35 -52.67
CA LYS A 191 -44.43 -19.28 -51.56
C LYS A 191 -43.41 -18.62 -50.66
N LYS A 192 -43.84 -18.24 -49.47
CA LYS A 192 -43.01 -17.66 -48.41
C LYS A 192 -41.90 -18.67 -48.09
N HIS A 193 -40.72 -18.54 -48.70
CA HIS A 193 -39.53 -19.27 -48.30
C HIS A 193 -38.98 -18.62 -47.03
N VAL A 194 -39.77 -18.64 -45.94
CA VAL A 194 -39.15 -18.49 -44.62
C VAL A 194 -38.43 -19.79 -44.40
N LEU A 195 -37.10 -19.76 -44.37
CA LEU A 195 -36.32 -20.86 -43.83
C LEU A 195 -36.91 -21.20 -42.46
N LYS A 196 -37.50 -22.40 -42.37
CA LYS A 196 -38.24 -22.89 -41.20
C LYS A 196 -37.22 -23.05 -40.06
N GLY A 197 -36.97 -21.96 -39.34
CA GLY A 197 -35.72 -21.84 -38.59
C GLY A 197 -35.49 -20.47 -37.97
N GLU A 198 -35.76 -19.40 -38.72
CA GLU A 198 -35.16 -18.07 -38.45
C GLU A 198 -36.19 -17.01 -38.02
N THR A 199 -37.23 -17.43 -37.32
CA THR A 199 -38.15 -16.46 -36.68
C THR A 199 -37.80 -16.34 -35.19
N ILE A 200 -38.03 -15.18 -34.60
CA ILE A 200 -37.69 -14.84 -33.21
C ILE A 200 -38.14 -15.94 -32.22
N ARG A 201 -39.31 -16.56 -32.46
CA ARG A 201 -39.84 -17.68 -31.66
C ARG A 201 -38.94 -18.93 -31.62
N ASN A 202 -38.16 -19.18 -32.66
CA ASN A 202 -37.32 -20.37 -32.74
C ASN A 202 -36.01 -20.23 -31.94
N TYR A 203 -35.52 -19.00 -31.75
CA TYR A 203 -34.34 -18.73 -30.93
C TYR A 203 -34.68 -18.72 -29.43
N GLU A 204 -35.88 -18.28 -29.08
CA GLU A 204 -36.39 -18.29 -27.69
C GLU A 204 -36.49 -19.72 -27.13
N ASN A 205 -36.94 -20.69 -27.94
CA ASN A 205 -36.96 -22.11 -27.58
C ASN A 205 -35.58 -22.77 -27.45
N LYS A 206 -34.53 -22.17 -28.04
CA LYS A 206 -33.16 -22.70 -27.98
C LYS A 206 -32.40 -22.20 -26.75
N LEU A 207 -32.78 -21.05 -26.22
CA LEU A 207 -32.24 -20.47 -24.98
C LEU A 207 -32.86 -21.08 -23.71
N THR A 208 -34.05 -21.68 -23.81
CA THR A 208 -34.75 -22.33 -22.67
C THR A 208 -34.44 -23.82 -22.52
N ARG A 209 -33.65 -24.42 -23.43
CA ARG A 209 -33.03 -25.74 -23.25
C ARG A 209 -31.55 -25.59 -22.88
N VAL A 210 -31.30 -25.25 -21.63
CA VAL A 210 -30.07 -25.56 -20.89
C VAL A 210 -30.51 -26.03 -19.51
#